data_AF-A0A820HR85-F1
#
_entry.id   AF-A0A820HR85-F1
#
_cell.length_a   1.000
_cell.length_b   1.000
_cell.length_c   1.000
_cell.angle_alpha   90.00
_cell.angle_beta   90.00
_cell.angle_gamma   90.00
#
_symmetry.space_group_name_H-M   'P 1'
#
loop_
_entity.id
_entity.type
_entity.pdbx_description
1 polymer ?
#
loop_
_entity_poly.entity_id
_entity_poly.type
_entity_poly.pdbx_seq_one_letter_code
_entity_poly.pdbx_strand_id
1 'polypeptide(L)' 'VSPYALFFRDTQNDIKKKLTNPSFGEISKVVAHMWESIEPELKEVNNRIF' A
#
# COMPACT_ATOMS: atom_id res chain seq x y z
N VAL A 1 5.68 -13.03 4.47
CA VAL A 1 5.28 -11.63 4.70
C VAL A 1 3.93 -11.40 4.00
N SER A 2 2.97 -10.75 4.68
CA SER A 2 1.62 -10.54 4.13
C SER A 2 1.64 -9.53 2.95
N PRO A 3 0.76 -9.65 1.94
CA PRO A 3 0.69 -8.72 0.80
C PRO A 3 0.57 -7.26 1.22
N TYR A 4 -0.19 -7.00 2.28
CA TYR A 4 -0.36 -5.66 2.85
C TYR A 4 0.94 -5.08 3.41
N ALA A 5 1.78 -5.91 4.03
CA ALA A 5 3.04 -5.47 4.63
C ALA A 5 4.08 -5.08 3.56
N LEU A 6 4.10 -5.81 2.44
CA LEU A 6 4.93 -5.46 1.29
C LEU A 6 4.46 -4.13 0.69
N PHE A 7 3.16 -4.02 0.45
CA PHE A 7 2.55 -2.81 -0.09
C PHE A 7 2.78 -1.57 0.79
N PHE A 8 2.60 -1.70 2.11
CA PHE A 8 2.85 -0.62 3.06
C PHE A 8 4.31 -0.14 3.00
N ARG A 9 5.27 -1.07 2.95
CA ARG A 9 6.70 -0.75 2.89
C ARG A 9 7.07 -0.03 1.58
N ASP A 10 6.59 -0.53 0.45
CA ASP A 10 6.87 0.08 -0.85
C ASP A 10 6.22 1.46 -0.96
N THR A 11 4.97 1.59 -0.53
CA THR A 11 4.24 2.85 -0.55
C THR A 11 4.86 3.88 0.41
N GLN A 12 5.28 3.46 1.60
CA GLN A 12 5.99 4.34 2.53
C GLN A 12 7.30 4.87 1.93
N ASN A 13 8.06 4.03 1.22
CA ASN A 13 9.29 4.44 0.55
C ASN A 13 9.00 5.43 -0.59
N ASP A 14 7.94 5.20 -1.36
CA ASP A 14 7.52 6.08 -2.45
C ASP A 14 7.05 7.46 -1.96
N ILE A 15 6.28 7.49 -0.87
CA ILE A 15 5.79 8.73 -0.25
C ILE A 15 6.95 9.55 0.32
N LYS A 16 7.91 8.90 1.00
CA LYS A 16 9.12 9.56 1.52
C LYS A 16 10.00 10.16 0.43
N LYS A 17 9.96 9.61 -0.80
CA LYS A 17 10.67 10.18 -1.95
C LYS A 17 9.96 11.41 -2.52
N LYS A 18 8.62 11.45 -2.46
CA LYS A 18 7.79 12.54 -2.99
C LYS A 18 7.64 13.72 -2.03
N LEU A 19 7.60 13.45 -0.72
CA LEU A 19 7.45 14.46 0.32
C LEU A 19 8.73 14.57 1.13
N THR A 20 9.21 15.79 1.35
CA THR A 20 10.33 16.08 2.23
C THR A 20 9.86 15.95 3.68
N ASN A 21 10.00 14.75 4.26
CA ASN A 21 9.70 14.44 5.66
C ASN A 21 8.19 14.38 6.05
N PRO A 22 7.40 13.51 5.39
CA PRO A 22 5.98 13.34 5.69
C PRO A 22 5.75 12.72 7.08
N SER A 23 4.67 13.14 7.74
CA SER A 23 4.27 12.57 9.02
C SER A 23 3.67 11.17 8.85
N PHE A 24 3.76 10.33 9.90
CA PHE A 24 3.18 8.97 9.86
C PHE A 24 1.67 8.98 9.54
N GLY A 25 0.95 10.01 9.98
CA GLY A 25 -0.47 10.18 9.69
C GLY A 25 -0.75 10.46 8.20
N GLU A 26 0.08 11.25 7.54
CA GLU A 26 -0.01 11.48 6.10
C GLU A 26 0.35 10.23 5.32
N ILE A 27 1.43 9.54 5.72
CA ILE A 27 1.82 8.26 5.12
C ILE A 27 0.67 7.26 5.24
N SER A 28 0.08 7.10 6.43
CA SER A 28 -1.01 6.14 6.67
C SER A 28 -2.25 6.44 5.84
N LYS A 29 -2.61 7.73 5.67
CA LYS A 29 -3.74 8.14 4.83
C LYS A 29 -3.48 7.82 3.36
N VAL A 30 -2.29 8.12 2.83
CA VAL A 30 -1.95 7.85 1.43
C VAL A 30 -1.86 6.35 1.17
N VAL A 31 -1.25 5.58 2.08
CA VAL A 31 -1.20 4.11 1.97
C VAL A 31 -2.60 3.51 2.00
N ALA A 32 -3.48 3.97 2.90
CA ALA A 32 -4.87 3.52 2.94
C ALA A 32 -5.61 3.83 1.63
N HIS A 33 -5.48 5.07 1.12
CA HIS A 33 -6.11 5.47 -0.14
C HIS A 33 -5.57 4.70 -1.35
N MET A 34 -4.26 4.47 -1.43
CA MET A 34 -3.67 3.66 -2.49
C MET A 34 -4.06 2.19 -2.36
N TRP A 35 -4.20 1.66 -1.13
CA TRP A 35 -4.67 0.29 -0.89
C TRP A 35 -6.14 0.10 -1.29
N GLU A 36 -6.99 1.09 -1.02
CA GLU A 36 -8.39 1.11 -1.47
C GLU A 36 -8.49 1.27 -3.00
N SER A 37 -7.55 1.99 -3.61
CA SER A 37 -7.48 2.20 -5.06
C SER A 37 -6.80 1.06 -5.81
N ILE A 38 -6.09 0.14 -5.13
CA ILE A 38 -5.70 -1.14 -5.72
C ILE A 38 -6.98 -1.95 -5.86
N GLU A 39 -7.49 -1.97 -7.08
CA GLU A 39 -8.71 -2.66 -7.46
C GLU A 39 -8.75 -4.10 -6.93
N PRO A 40 -9.95 -4.61 -6.59
CA PRO A 40 -10.15 -5.97 -6.07
C PRO A 40 -9.59 -7.09 -6.97
N GLU A 41 -9.18 -6.78 -8.20
CA GLU A 41 -8.50 -7.69 -9.12
C GLU A 41 -7.22 -8.31 -8.52
N LEU A 42 -6.49 -7.59 -7.66
CA LEU A 42 -5.33 -8.13 -6.93
C LEU A 42 -5.69 -8.93 -5.67
N LYS A 43 -6.95 -8.82 -5.18
CA LYS A 43 -7.47 -9.69 -4.10
C LYS A 43 -7.87 -11.07 -4.63
N GLU A 44 -8.24 -11.20 -5.91
CA GLU A 44 -8.74 -12.46 -6.48
C GLU A 44 -7.63 -13.40 -7.00
N VAL A 45 -6.39 -12.94 -7.17
CA VAL A 45 -5.29 -13.82 -7.62
C VAL A 45 -4.89 -14.85 -6.56
N ASN A 46 -5.15 -14.59 -5.28
CA ASN A 46 -4.84 -15.54 -4.21
C ASN A 46 -5.98 -16.54 -3.91
N ASN A 47 -7.13 -16.42 -4.56
CA ASN A 47 -8.31 -17.26 -4.29
C ASN A 47 -8.72 -18.16 -5.47
N ARG A 48 -7.88 -18.26 -6.52
CA ARG A 48 -8.15 -19.06 -7.72
C ARG A 48 -7.19 -20.23 -7.96
N ILE A 49 -6.35 -20.57 -6.97
CA ILE A 49 -5.51 -21.77 -7.00
C ILE A 49 -5.65 -22.51 -5.66
N PHE A 50 -6.84 -23.04 -5.38
CA PHE A 50 -7.04 -24.23 -4.57
C PHE A 50 -7.97 -25.17 -5.35
#